data_AF-A0A097QT31-F1
#
_entry.id   AF-A0A097QT31-F1
#
_cell.length_a   1.000
_cell.length_b   1.000
_cell.length_c   1.000
_cell.angle_alpha   90.00
_cell.angle_beta   90.00
_cell.angle_gamma   90.00
#
_symmetry.space_group_name_H-M   'P 1'
#
loop_
_entity.id
_entity.type
_entity.pdbx_description
1 polymer ?
#
loop_
_entity_poly.entity_id
_entity_poly.type
_entity_poly.pdbx_seq_one_letter_code
_entity_poly.pdbx_strand_id
1 'polypeptide(L)'
;MISATAREILRRLGRPFEATITAYLNSKYGKGIEIIEEDPRKFYNALKELFGEFAAKIFIYDLVAELHLSVESTGVEDLLKALEEYLGG
;
A
#
# COMPACT_ATOMS: atom_id res chain seq x y z
N MET A 1 -2.00 11.72 -2.98
CA MET A 1 -0.51 11.79 -3.02
C MET A 1 0.07 10.40 -2.78
N ILE A 2 -0.37 9.71 -1.73
CA ILE A 2 -0.05 8.29 -1.45
C ILE A 2 -0.41 7.33 -2.59
N SER A 3 -1.54 7.48 -3.28
CA SER A 3 -1.92 6.60 -4.41
C SER A 3 -0.95 6.71 -5.60
N ALA A 4 -0.42 7.92 -5.86
CA ALA A 4 0.58 8.16 -6.89
C ALA A 4 1.93 7.53 -6.51
N THR A 5 2.36 7.69 -5.26
CA THR A 5 3.59 7.05 -4.75
C THR A 5 3.47 5.53 -4.78
N ALA A 6 2.33 4.96 -4.36
CA ALA A 6 2.08 3.52 -4.43
C ALA A 6 2.14 3.01 -5.89
N ARG A 7 1.55 3.74 -6.85
CA ARG A 7 1.67 3.42 -8.28
C ARG A 7 3.12 3.44 -8.76
N GLU A 8 3.91 4.42 -8.32
CA GLU A 8 5.31 4.52 -8.71
C GLU A 8 6.13 3.32 -8.20
N ILE A 9 5.95 2.94 -6.94
CA ILE A 9 6.60 1.75 -6.35
C ILE A 9 6.22 0.49 -7.14
N LEU A 10 4.93 0.29 -7.43
CA LEU A 10 4.47 -0.85 -8.22
C LEU A 10 5.08 -0.88 -9.63
N ARG A 11 5.25 0.28 -10.26
CA ARG A 11 5.89 0.39 -11.58
C ARG A 11 7.38 0.06 -11.54
N ARG A 12 8.08 0.43 -10.46
CA ARG A 12 9.49 0.06 -10.23
C ARG A 12 9.64 -1.47 -10.05
N LEU A 13 8.66 -2.13 -9.44
CA LEU A 13 8.60 -3.60 -9.34
C LEU A 13 8.24 -4.27 -10.68
N GLY A 14 7.51 -3.56 -11.54
CA GLY A 14 7.26 -3.92 -12.93
C GLY A 14 5.79 -3.76 -13.34
N ARG A 15 5.54 -3.47 -14.62
CA ARG A 15 4.17 -3.29 -15.15
C ARG A 15 3.19 -4.43 -14.81
N PRO A 16 3.61 -5.73 -14.80
CA PRO A 16 2.72 -6.81 -14.40
C PRO A 16 2.23 -6.70 -12.94
N PHE A 17 3.03 -6.16 -12.03
CA PHE A 17 2.64 -5.99 -10.62
C PHE A 17 1.53 -4.95 -10.48
N GLU A 18 1.71 -3.76 -11.07
CA GLU A 18 0.67 -2.70 -11.08
C GLU A 18 -0.64 -3.23 -11.69
N ALA A 19 -0.56 -3.94 -12.81
CA ALA A 19 -1.73 -4.51 -13.48
C ALA A 19 -2.42 -5.57 -12.60
N THR A 20 -1.66 -6.46 -11.97
CA THR A 20 -2.19 -7.55 -11.13
C THR A 20 -2.90 -7.01 -9.89
N ILE A 21 -2.26 -6.11 -9.14
CA ILE A 21 -2.88 -5.53 -7.94
C ILE A 21 -4.10 -4.68 -8.30
N THR A 22 -4.05 -3.91 -9.39
CA THR A 22 -5.18 -3.09 -9.85
C THR A 22 -6.35 -3.96 -10.26
N ALA A 23 -6.11 -5.05 -11.00
CA ALA A 23 -7.16 -5.99 -11.40
C ALA A 23 -7.82 -6.66 -10.18
N TYR A 24 -7.00 -7.10 -9.22
CA TYR A 24 -7.49 -7.71 -7.99
C TYR A 24 -8.31 -6.74 -7.14
N LEU A 25 -7.80 -5.53 -6.90
CA LEU A 25 -8.51 -4.50 -6.14
C LEU A 25 -9.85 -4.14 -6.78
N ASN A 26 -9.87 -3.96 -8.11
CA ASN A 26 -11.10 -3.71 -8.84
C ASN A 26 -12.09 -4.87 -8.70
N SER A 27 -11.63 -6.11 -8.80
CA SER A 27 -12.49 -7.29 -8.66
C SER A 27 -13.06 -7.45 -7.24
N LYS A 28 -12.31 -7.11 -6.21
CA LYS A 28 -12.69 -7.36 -4.81
C LYS A 28 -13.43 -6.19 -4.16
N TYR A 29 -13.04 -4.97 -4.50
CA TYR A 29 -13.51 -3.75 -3.84
C TYR A 29 -14.14 -2.73 -4.80
N GLY A 30 -14.14 -3.00 -6.11
CA GLY A 30 -14.67 -2.06 -7.12
C GLY A 30 -13.83 -0.79 -7.29
N LYS A 31 -12.60 -0.77 -6.77
CA LYS A 31 -11.68 0.38 -6.79
C LYS A 31 -10.26 -0.07 -7.12
N GLY A 32 -9.46 0.82 -7.68
CA GLY A 32 -8.06 0.58 -7.97
C GLY A 32 -7.16 0.87 -6.78
N ILE A 33 -5.94 1.33 -7.07
CA ILE A 33 -4.92 1.67 -6.07
C ILE A 33 -5.39 2.81 -5.14
N GLU A 34 -6.38 3.59 -5.55
CA GLU A 34 -6.99 4.67 -4.76
C GLU A 34 -7.56 4.18 -3.42
N ILE A 35 -7.87 2.90 -3.29
CA ILE A 35 -8.34 2.32 -2.03
C ILE A 35 -7.38 2.58 -0.86
N ILE A 36 -6.08 2.78 -1.13
CA ILE A 36 -5.10 3.11 -0.10
C ILE A 36 -5.34 4.50 0.53
N GLU A 37 -5.99 5.42 -0.18
CA GLU A 37 -6.37 6.75 0.33
C GLU A 37 -7.61 6.67 1.22
N GLU A 38 -8.41 5.62 1.08
CA GLU A 38 -9.62 5.40 1.88
C GLU A 38 -9.34 4.52 3.10
N ASP A 39 -8.52 3.49 2.90
CA ASP A 39 -8.24 2.48 3.91
C ASP A 39 -6.90 1.77 3.57
N PRO A 40 -5.78 2.26 4.14
CA PRO A 40 -4.47 1.64 4.00
C PRO A 40 -4.45 0.15 4.37
N ARG A 41 -5.30 -0.28 5.32
CA ARG A 41 -5.39 -1.68 5.75
C ARG A 41 -6.03 -2.55 4.69
N LYS A 42 -7.07 -2.09 4.00
CA LYS A 42 -7.64 -2.83 2.86
C LYS A 42 -6.62 -3.05 1.75
N PHE A 43 -5.83 -2.01 1.44
CA PHE A 43 -4.76 -2.11 0.46
C PHE A 43 -3.67 -3.10 0.90
N TYR A 44 -3.22 -3.01 2.15
CA TYR A 44 -2.26 -3.96 2.72
C TYR A 44 -2.77 -5.40 2.70
N ASN A 45 -4.03 -5.63 3.07
CA ASN A 45 -4.64 -6.97 3.05
C ASN A 45 -4.71 -7.53 1.61
N ALA A 46 -4.99 -6.69 0.62
CA ALA A 46 -4.96 -7.11 -0.78
C ALA A 46 -3.55 -7.56 -1.22
N LEU A 47 -2.52 -6.80 -0.86
CA LEU A 47 -1.13 -7.19 -1.10
C LEU A 47 -0.78 -8.51 -0.38
N LYS A 48 -1.23 -8.65 0.87
CA LYS A 48 -0.98 -9.84 1.69
C LYS A 48 -1.61 -11.09 1.07
N GLU A 49 -2.82 -10.97 0.54
CA GLU A 49 -3.52 -12.08 -0.12
C GLU A 49 -2.87 -12.48 -1.46
N LEU A 50 -2.38 -11.52 -2.24
CA LEU A 50 -1.75 -11.80 -3.54
C LEU A 50 -0.31 -12.27 -3.45
N PHE A 51 0.49 -11.64 -2.58
CA PHE A 51 1.94 -11.77 -2.59
C PHE A 51 2.51 -12.27 -1.25
N GLY A 52 1.65 -12.50 -0.26
CA GLY A 52 2.04 -12.91 1.08
C GLY A 52 2.37 -11.75 2.01
N GLU A 53 2.40 -12.06 3.30
CA GLU A 53 2.58 -11.07 4.37
C GLU A 53 3.91 -10.32 4.30
N PHE A 54 4.99 -11.02 3.95
CA PHE A 54 6.31 -10.41 3.83
C PHE A 54 6.34 -9.33 2.74
N ALA A 55 5.84 -9.67 1.53
CA ALA A 55 5.80 -8.72 0.41
C ALA A 55 4.91 -7.52 0.73
N ALA A 56 3.75 -7.74 1.34
CA ALA A 56 2.85 -6.67 1.76
C ALA A 56 3.52 -5.73 2.78
N LYS A 57 4.24 -6.29 3.77
CA LYS A 57 4.95 -5.50 4.77
C LYS A 57 6.05 -4.65 4.13
N ILE A 58 6.87 -5.24 3.26
CA ILE A 58 7.93 -4.51 2.56
C ILE A 58 7.35 -3.38 1.71
N PHE A 59 6.25 -3.64 1.00
CA PHE A 59 5.60 -2.60 0.20
C PHE A 59 5.16 -1.40 1.06
N ILE A 60 4.51 -1.66 2.20
CA ILE A 60 4.06 -0.61 3.11
C ILE A 60 5.26 0.13 3.72
N TYR A 61 6.34 -0.58 4.05
CA TYR A 61 7.58 0.04 4.52
C TYR A 61 8.18 0.99 3.47
N ASP A 62 8.30 0.54 2.22
CA ASP A 62 8.81 1.36 1.11
C ASP A 62 7.93 2.58 0.86
N LEU A 63 6.61 2.41 0.97
CA LEU A 63 5.67 3.51 0.82
C LEU A 63 5.80 4.57 1.92
N VAL A 64 5.90 4.15 3.17
CA VAL A 64 6.14 5.05 4.32
C VAL A 64 7.47 5.78 4.16
N ALA A 65 8.51 5.08 3.71
CA ALA A 65 9.84 5.65 3.50
C ALA A 65 9.88 6.69 2.38
N GLU A 66 9.23 6.41 1.23
CA GLU A 66 9.11 7.34 0.09
C GLU A 66 8.25 8.57 0.44
N LEU A 67 7.29 8.43 1.35
CA LEU A 67 6.50 9.55 1.88
C LEU A 67 7.20 10.31 3.02
N HIS A 68 8.40 9.87 3.44
CA HIS A 68 9.17 10.45 4.54
C HIS A 68 8.40 10.56 5.86
N LEU A 69 7.53 9.59 6.16
CA LEU A 69 6.73 9.59 7.38
C LEU A 69 7.57 9.14 8.59
N SER A 70 7.30 9.74 9.75
CA SER A 70 7.90 9.34 11.02
C SER A 70 7.15 8.12 11.58
N VAL A 71 7.88 7.09 11.98
CA VAL A 71 7.32 5.88 12.57
C VAL A 71 8.06 5.51 13.84
N GLU A 72 7.34 5.02 14.84
CA GLU A 72 7.93 4.56 16.10
C GLU A 72 8.72 3.25 15.91
N SER A 73 8.27 2.39 15.00
CA SER A 73 8.94 1.12 14.68
C SER A 73 8.67 0.66 13.25
N THR A 74 9.34 -0.41 12.82
CA THR A 74 9.10 -1.09 11.54
C THR A 74 8.05 -2.21 11.66
N GLY A 75 7.27 -2.23 12.74
CA GLY A 75 6.11 -3.08 12.90
C GLY A 75 5.00 -2.67 11.93
N VAL A 76 4.27 -3.66 11.39
CA VAL A 76 3.25 -3.38 10.37
C VAL A 76 2.16 -2.43 10.87
N GLU A 77 1.79 -2.52 12.14
CA GLU A 77 0.77 -1.63 12.72
C GLU A 77 1.24 -0.19 12.86
N ASP A 78 2.51 0.04 13.17
CA ASP A 78 3.05 1.39 13.27
C ASP A 78 3.19 2.03 11.88
N LEU A 79 3.58 1.22 10.88
CA LEU A 79 3.61 1.66 9.49
C LEU A 79 2.19 2.00 8.97
N LEU A 80 1.20 1.15 9.25
CA LEU A 80 -0.19 1.39 8.83
C LEU A 80 -0.79 2.61 9.53
N LYS A 81 -0.54 2.77 10.84
CA LYS A 81 -0.96 3.97 11.58
C LYS A 81 -0.37 5.24 10.99
N ALA A 82 0.92 5.25 10.63
CA ALA A 82 1.53 6.42 10.03
C ALA A 82 0.88 6.80 8.68
N LEU A 83 0.45 5.82 7.87
CA LEU A 83 -0.31 6.09 6.65
C LEU A 83 -1.72 6.63 6.97
N GLU A 84 -2.39 6.12 8.00
CA GLU A 84 -3.69 6.59 8.46
C GLU A 84 -3.62 8.04 8.98
N GLU A 85 -2.64 8.36 9.82
CA GLU A 85 -2.38 9.72 10.33
C GLU A 85 -2.06 10.69 9.19
N TYR A 86 -1.26 10.26 8.21
CA TYR A 86 -0.93 11.06 7.03
C TYR A 86 -2.17 11.41 6.18
N LEU A 87 -3.18 10.54 6.18
CA LEU A 87 -4.46 10.76 5.48
C LEU A 87 -5.45 11.62 6.28
N GLY A 88 -5.09 12.04 7.49
CA GLY A 88 -5.95 12.83 8.37
C GLY A 88 -6.89 11.99 9.24
N GLY A 89 -6.49 10.74 9.52
CA GLY A 89 -7.11 9.88 10.54
C GLY A 89 -6.96 10.41 11.97
#